data_AF-A0A815SDX8-F1
#
_entry.id   AF-A0A815SDX8-F1
#
_cell.length_a   1.000
_cell.length_b   1.000
_cell.length_c   1.000
_cell.angle_alpha   90.00
_cell.angle_beta   90.00
_cell.angle_gamma   90.00
#
_symmetry.space_group_name_H-M   'P 1'
#
loop_
_entity.id
_entity.type
_entity.pdbx_description
1 polymer ?
#
loop_
_entity_poly.entity_id
_entity_poly.type
_entity_poly.pdbx_seq_one_letter_code
_entity_poly.pdbx_strand_id
1 'polypeptide(L)'
;DCITPVTTDADRDYLLNKCGINDKRPVITEPFIQWVIEDNFCNNRPSLENLSLYNVLLTDNVETYECMKIRLLNASHSAMCSGYLMGYRYIHQIILDQDIEECIEYLMNDEITFTLPPVPGIDLNLYKTTLITRFQIQI
;
A
#
# COMPACT_ATOMS: atom_id res chain seq x y z
N ASP A 1 1.03 -2.45 6.20
CA ASP A 1 0.60 -1.95 4.88
C ASP A 1 0.98 -2.96 3.81
N CYS A 2 -0.02 -3.44 3.08
CA CYS A 2 0.09 -4.34 1.94
C CYS A 2 -1.27 -4.31 1.25
N ILE A 3 -1.31 -3.98 -0.04
CA ILE A 3 -2.55 -4.00 -0.84
C ILE A 3 -2.89 -5.47 -1.11
N THR A 4 -4.09 -5.86 -0.70
CA THR A 4 -4.61 -7.24 -0.79
C THR A 4 -6.01 -7.18 -1.40
N PRO A 5 -6.15 -7.35 -2.72
CA PRO A 5 -7.44 -7.40 -3.38
C PRO A 5 -8.29 -8.58 -2.89
N VAL A 6 -9.59 -8.52 -3.20
CA VAL A 6 -10.49 -9.65 -2.97
C VAL A 6 -10.15 -10.77 -3.95
N THR A 7 -9.82 -11.96 -3.45
CA THR A 7 -9.55 -13.14 -4.28
C THR A 7 -10.76 -13.54 -5.13
N THR A 8 -10.56 -13.65 -6.43
CA THR A 8 -11.55 -14.05 -7.44
C THR A 8 -11.37 -15.51 -7.89
N ASP A 9 -12.31 -16.02 -8.72
CA ASP A 9 -12.11 -17.32 -9.39
C ASP A 9 -10.95 -17.28 -10.40
N ALA A 10 -10.74 -16.13 -11.05
CA ALA A 10 -9.63 -15.96 -12.00
C ALA A 10 -8.27 -16.10 -11.30
N ASP A 11 -8.14 -15.66 -10.05
CA ASP A 11 -6.89 -15.81 -9.27
C ASP A 11 -6.63 -17.28 -8.91
N ARG A 12 -7.69 -18.02 -8.56
CA ARG A 12 -7.60 -19.47 -8.29
C ARG A 12 -7.18 -20.23 -9.55
N ASP A 13 -7.78 -19.90 -10.69
CA ASP A 13 -7.44 -20.49 -11.98
C ASP A 13 -6.01 -20.11 -12.40
N TYR A 14 -5.60 -18.87 -12.18
CA TYR A 14 -4.23 -18.41 -12.44
C TYR A 14 -3.21 -19.23 -11.63
N LEU A 15 -3.43 -19.37 -10.32
CA LEU A 15 -2.54 -20.11 -9.44
C LEU A 15 -2.44 -21.60 -9.84
N LEU A 16 -3.58 -22.22 -10.18
CA LEU A 16 -3.60 -23.59 -10.68
C LEU A 16 -2.82 -23.72 -11.99
N ASN A 17 -3.06 -22.84 -12.96
CA ASN A 17 -2.48 -22.92 -14.29
C ASN A 17 -0.98 -22.57 -14.32
N LYS A 18 -0.54 -21.62 -13.47
CA LYS A 18 0.84 -21.14 -13.47
C LYS A 18 1.74 -21.88 -12.49
N CYS A 19 1.20 -22.27 -11.33
CA CYS A 19 1.99 -22.89 -10.27
C CYS A 19 1.64 -24.38 -10.06
N GLY A 20 0.57 -24.88 -10.68
CA GLY A 20 0.08 -26.25 -10.45
C GLY A 20 -0.58 -26.43 -9.08
N ILE A 21 -0.87 -25.35 -8.36
CA ILE A 21 -1.39 -25.38 -6.99
C ILE A 21 -2.90 -25.15 -7.01
N ASN A 22 -3.66 -26.15 -6.57
CA ASN A 22 -5.12 -26.07 -6.43
C ASN A 22 -5.51 -25.60 -5.02
N ASP A 23 -5.18 -24.35 -4.68
CA ASP A 23 -5.59 -23.74 -3.43
C ASP A 23 -7.04 -23.21 -3.53
N LYS A 24 -7.87 -23.53 -2.54
CA LYS A 24 -9.26 -23.04 -2.47
C LYS A 24 -9.38 -21.65 -1.87
N ARG A 25 -8.35 -21.17 -1.16
CA ARG A 25 -8.36 -19.87 -0.47
C ARG A 25 -7.00 -19.17 -0.59
N PRO A 26 -6.49 -18.93 -1.81
CA PRO A 26 -5.27 -18.16 -1.95
C PRO A 26 -5.52 -16.69 -1.60
N VAL A 27 -4.47 -16.02 -1.11
CA VAL A 27 -4.45 -14.58 -0.89
C VAL A 27 -3.47 -13.96 -1.87
N ILE A 28 -3.96 -13.05 -2.70
CA ILE A 28 -3.15 -12.31 -3.67
C ILE A 28 -2.79 -10.97 -3.06
N THR A 29 -1.51 -10.60 -3.15
CA THR A 29 -1.00 -9.33 -2.63
C THR A 29 -0.03 -8.71 -3.62
N GLU A 30 0.19 -7.41 -3.46
CA GLU A 30 1.41 -6.81 -4.00
C GLU A 30 2.67 -7.37 -3.31
N PRO A 31 3.88 -7.22 -3.90
CA PRO A 31 5.12 -7.58 -3.25
C PRO A 31 5.50 -6.68 -2.07
N PHE A 32 5.04 -5.42 -2.05
CA PHE A 32 5.37 -4.47 -0.99
C PHE A 32 4.67 -4.84 0.32
N ILE A 33 5.46 -4.93 1.39
CA ILE A 33 4.96 -5.15 2.76
C ILE A 33 5.72 -4.22 3.70
N GLN A 34 4.98 -3.51 4.53
CA GLN A 34 5.51 -2.71 5.63
C GLN A 34 4.75 -2.98 6.92
N TRP A 35 5.46 -3.07 8.04
CA TRP A 35 4.83 -3.25 9.34
C TRP A 35 5.53 -2.38 10.39
N VAL A 36 4.87 -1.30 10.79
CA VAL A 36 5.33 -0.44 11.88
C VAL A 36 4.56 -0.80 13.14
N ILE A 37 5.26 -1.02 14.24
CA ILE A 37 4.70 -1.56 15.47
C ILE A 37 5.28 -0.80 16.65
N GLU A 38 4.45 -0.41 17.60
CA GLU A 38 4.93 0.10 18.88
C GLU A 38 5.55 -1.04 19.69
N ASP A 39 6.79 -0.88 20.16
CA ASP A 39 7.47 -1.90 20.94
C ASP A 39 7.01 -1.91 22.42
N ASN A 40 5.70 -2.11 22.61
CA ASN A 40 5.04 -2.08 23.90
C ASN A 40 4.18 -3.32 24.12
N PHE A 41 4.84 -4.43 24.45
CA PHE A 41 4.19 -5.73 24.64
C PHE A 41 4.10 -6.06 26.13
N CYS A 42 2.94 -6.54 26.57
CA CYS A 42 2.72 -6.91 27.98
C CYS A 42 3.47 -8.18 28.41
N ASN A 43 4.03 -8.93 27.46
CA ASN A 43 4.84 -10.11 27.66
C ASN A 43 5.86 -10.23 26.50
N ASN A 44 6.60 -11.33 26.44
CA ASN A 44 7.49 -11.61 25.33
C ASN A 44 6.78 -11.55 23.97
N ARG A 45 7.51 -11.08 22.96
CA ARG A 45 7.11 -11.07 21.55
C ARG A 45 8.13 -11.83 20.69
N PRO A 46 7.77 -12.24 19.47
CA PRO A 46 8.76 -12.70 18.50
C PRO A 46 9.83 -11.63 18.26
N SER A 47 11.02 -12.06 17.81
CA SER A 47 12.09 -11.15 17.37
C SER A 47 11.75 -10.54 16.02
N LEU A 48 10.74 -9.65 16.00
CA LEU A 48 10.21 -9.00 14.80
C LEU A 48 11.29 -8.17 14.08
N GLU A 49 12.26 -7.64 14.83
CA GLU A 49 13.46 -6.96 14.31
C GLU A 49 14.32 -7.84 13.40
N ASN A 50 14.23 -9.17 13.52
CA ASN A 50 14.99 -10.11 12.70
C ASN A 50 14.30 -10.43 11.36
N LEU A 51 13.11 -9.89 11.11
CA LEU A 51 12.37 -10.07 9.86
C LEU A 51 12.87 -9.12 8.76
N SER A 52 14.19 -9.10 8.55
CA SER A 52 14.90 -8.18 7.64
C SER A 52 14.49 -8.28 6.16
N LEU A 53 13.76 -9.34 5.77
CA LEU A 53 13.17 -9.48 4.44
C LEU A 53 11.94 -8.59 4.21
N TYR A 54 11.40 -7.97 5.26
CA TYR A 54 10.20 -7.14 5.21
C TYR A 54 10.51 -5.76 5.80
N ASN A 55 9.79 -4.71 5.38
CA ASN A 55 9.95 -3.37 5.95
C ASN A 55 9.31 -3.29 7.36
N VAL A 56 9.86 -4.03 8.33
CA VAL A 56 9.40 -4.08 9.71
C VAL A 56 10.17 -3.05 10.54
N LEU A 57 9.43 -2.20 11.26
CA LEU A 57 9.98 -1.17 12.12
C LEU A 57 9.33 -1.25 13.50
N LEU A 58 10.16 -1.35 14.52
CA LEU A 58 9.75 -1.13 15.91
C LEU A 58 9.99 0.34 16.25
N THR A 59 9.01 0.98 16.87
CA THR A 59 9.01 2.40 17.21
C THR A 59 8.41 2.61 18.60
N ASP A 60 8.66 3.78 19.20
CA ASP A 60 7.97 4.22 20.42
C ASP A 60 6.65 4.96 20.12
N ASN A 61 6.43 5.32 18.85
CA ASN A 61 5.24 6.05 18.39
C ASN A 61 4.90 5.63 16.96
N VAL A 62 3.77 4.92 16.78
CA VAL A 62 3.29 4.49 15.45
C VAL A 62 2.42 5.55 14.76
N GLU A 63 1.87 6.50 15.50
CA GLU A 63 0.87 7.46 15.03
C GLU A 63 1.37 8.28 13.84
N THR A 64 2.65 8.65 13.82
CA THR A 64 3.23 9.44 12.72
C THR A 64 3.29 8.64 11.41
N TYR A 65 3.65 7.35 11.48
CA TYR A 65 3.67 6.44 10.34
C TYR A 65 2.27 6.07 9.86
N GLU A 66 1.34 5.87 10.80
CA GLU A 66 -0.07 5.64 10.48
C GLU A 66 -0.67 6.86 9.78
N CYS A 67 -0.45 8.07 10.31
CA CYS A 67 -0.93 9.31 9.73
C CYS A 67 -0.40 9.52 8.31
N MET A 68 0.90 9.29 8.09
CA MET A 68 1.53 9.29 6.77
C MET A 68 0.82 8.33 5.80
N LYS A 69 0.65 7.06 6.20
CA LYS A 69 0.04 6.04 5.36
C LYS A 69 -1.42 6.35 5.07
N ILE A 70 -2.22 6.69 6.08
CA ILE A 70 -3.65 6.98 5.91
C ILE A 70 -3.82 8.17 4.97
N ARG A 71 -3.06 9.25 5.17
CA ARG A 71 -3.24 10.43 4.33
C ARG A 71 -2.68 10.21 2.93
N LEU A 72 -1.44 9.74 2.77
CA LEU A 72 -0.87 9.59 1.42
C LEU A 72 -1.47 8.40 0.65
N LEU A 73 -1.54 7.21 1.24
CA LEU A 73 -2.03 6.01 0.53
C LEU A 73 -3.56 5.94 0.52
N ASN A 74 -4.23 5.98 1.68
CA ASN A 74 -5.69 5.75 1.69
C ASN A 74 -6.46 6.91 1.09
N ALA A 75 -6.03 8.17 1.28
CA ALA A 75 -6.71 9.30 0.66
C ALA A 75 -6.54 9.27 -0.87
N SER A 76 -5.35 8.99 -1.38
CA SER A 76 -5.11 8.82 -2.83
C SER A 76 -5.95 7.68 -3.40
N HIS A 77 -6.01 6.53 -2.71
CA HIS A 77 -6.89 5.42 -3.12
C HIS A 77 -8.36 5.87 -3.18
N SER A 78 -8.82 6.59 -2.16
CA SER A 78 -10.19 7.10 -2.10
C SER A 78 -10.48 8.13 -3.20
N ALA A 79 -9.52 9.01 -3.51
CA ALA A 79 -9.63 9.98 -4.59
C ALA A 79 -9.72 9.27 -5.95
N MET A 80 -8.89 8.27 -6.19
CA MET A 80 -8.91 7.45 -7.40
C MET A 80 -10.24 6.71 -7.60
N CYS A 81 -11.00 6.37 -6.55
CA CYS A 81 -12.31 5.75 -6.70
C CYS A 81 -13.28 6.58 -7.57
N SER A 82 -13.07 7.89 -7.71
CA SER A 82 -13.82 8.73 -8.66
C SER A 82 -13.66 8.30 -10.12
N GLY A 83 -12.54 7.68 -10.49
CA GLY A 83 -12.29 7.12 -11.82
C GLY A 83 -13.28 6.02 -12.23
N TYR A 84 -14.02 5.44 -11.27
CA TYR A 84 -15.15 4.55 -11.58
C TYR A 84 -16.21 5.24 -12.44
N LEU A 85 -16.46 6.54 -12.22
CA LEU A 85 -17.39 7.36 -13.01
C LEU A 85 -16.89 7.60 -14.44
N MET A 86 -15.58 7.49 -14.66
CA MET A 86 -14.93 7.57 -15.99
C MET A 86 -14.93 6.21 -16.72
N GLY A 87 -15.47 5.15 -16.09
CA GLY A 87 -15.60 3.82 -16.69
C GLY A 87 -14.51 2.82 -16.29
N TYR A 88 -13.49 3.25 -15.54
CA TYR A 88 -12.46 2.36 -15.04
C TYR A 88 -12.99 1.40 -13.96
N ARG A 89 -12.33 0.24 -13.80
CA ARG A 89 -12.74 -0.80 -12.84
C ARG A 89 -11.65 -1.18 -11.85
N TYR A 90 -10.40 -0.93 -12.19
CA TYR A 90 -9.25 -1.25 -11.34
C TYR A 90 -8.37 -0.03 -11.13
N ILE A 91 -7.72 0.06 -9.96
CA ILE A 91 -6.82 1.16 -9.61
C ILE A 91 -5.69 1.31 -10.63
N HIS A 92 -5.09 0.20 -11.09
CA HIS A 92 -4.04 0.25 -12.10
C HIS A 92 -4.50 0.89 -13.42
N GLN A 93 -5.79 0.81 -13.77
CA GLN A 93 -6.31 1.50 -14.95
C GLN A 93 -6.46 2.99 -14.72
N ILE A 94 -6.87 3.37 -13.50
CA ILE A 94 -7.14 4.75 -13.11
C ILE A 94 -5.84 5.53 -13.02
N ILE A 95 -4.82 5.00 -12.35
CA ILE A 95 -3.53 5.69 -12.18
C ILE A 95 -2.69 5.72 -13.46
N LEU A 96 -3.02 4.94 -14.49
CA LEU A 96 -2.38 5.01 -15.80
C LEU A 96 -3.00 6.08 -16.72
N ASP A 97 -4.10 6.72 -16.29
CA ASP A 97 -4.63 7.92 -16.92
C ASP A 97 -3.80 9.12 -16.48
N GLN A 98 -3.18 9.82 -17.44
CA GLN A 98 -2.23 10.90 -17.15
C GLN A 98 -2.85 12.02 -16.33
N ASP A 99 -4.10 12.41 -16.60
CA ASP A 99 -4.75 13.51 -15.88
C ASP A 99 -5.00 13.11 -14.41
N ILE A 100 -5.26 11.83 -14.16
CA ILE A 100 -5.48 11.32 -12.80
C ILE A 100 -4.15 11.13 -12.07
N GLU A 101 -3.11 10.63 -12.73
CA GLU A 101 -1.76 10.52 -12.15
C GLU A 101 -1.27 11.90 -11.69
N GLU A 102 -1.33 12.92 -12.55
CA GLU A 102 -0.96 14.29 -12.22
C GLU A 102 -1.80 14.85 -11.05
N CYS A 103 -3.11 14.55 -11.02
CA CYS A 103 -3.99 14.94 -9.92
C CYS A 103 -3.59 14.29 -8.58
N ILE A 104 -3.25 13.00 -8.59
CA ILE A 104 -2.84 12.26 -7.40
C ILE A 104 -1.45 12.70 -6.92
N GLU A 105 -0.52 12.97 -7.83
CA GLU A 105 0.77 13.57 -7.49
C GLU A 105 0.61 14.94 -6.83
N TYR A 106 -0.23 15.81 -7.40
CA TYR A 106 -0.56 17.12 -6.82
C TYR A 106 -1.18 16.98 -5.43
N LEU A 107 -2.18 16.09 -5.27
CA LEU A 107 -2.80 15.80 -3.98
C LEU A 107 -1.75 15.37 -2.93
N MET A 108 -0.83 14.48 -3.29
CA MET A 108 0.19 14.03 -2.36
C MET A 108 1.21 15.12 -2.03
N ASN A 109 1.68 15.86 -3.04
CA ASN A 109 2.75 16.85 -2.91
C ASN A 109 2.28 18.14 -2.24
N ASP A 110 1.21 18.72 -2.76
CA ASP A 110 0.82 20.10 -2.48
C ASP A 110 -0.29 20.19 -1.43
N GLU A 111 -1.14 19.16 -1.30
CA GLU A 111 -2.29 19.18 -0.38
C GLU A 111 -2.05 18.37 0.92
N ILE A 112 -1.37 17.23 0.81
CA ILE A 112 -1.23 16.30 1.94
C ILE A 112 0.08 16.49 2.68
N THR A 113 1.22 16.62 1.97
CA THR A 113 2.56 16.55 2.57
C THR A 113 2.74 17.56 3.71
N PHE A 114 2.28 18.80 3.56
CA PHE A 114 2.43 19.84 4.60
C PHE A 114 1.61 19.59 5.87
N THR A 115 0.62 18.69 5.81
CA THR A 115 -0.22 18.33 6.96
C THR A 115 0.40 17.24 7.83
N LEU A 116 1.46 16.58 7.34
CA LEU A 116 2.05 15.42 8.00
C LEU A 116 2.96 15.84 9.15
N PRO A 117 2.92 15.11 10.28
CA PRO A 117 3.97 15.24 11.29
C PRO A 117 5.31 14.73 10.70
N PRO A 118 6.46 15.11 11.30
CA PRO A 118 7.73 14.48 10.96
C PRO A 118 7.65 12.96 11.11
N VAL A 119 8.13 12.22 10.11
CA VAL A 119 8.14 10.75 10.09
C VAL A 119 9.59 10.27 10.11
N PRO A 120 10.14 9.86 11.26
CA PRO A 120 11.55 9.50 11.37
C PRO A 120 11.95 8.36 10.43
N GLY A 121 13.06 8.54 9.72
CA GLY A 121 13.64 7.50 8.86
C GLY A 121 12.91 7.26 7.54
N ILE A 122 11.88 8.04 7.20
CA ILE A 122 11.16 7.93 5.93
C ILE A 122 11.47 9.14 5.04
N ASP A 123 11.94 8.86 3.82
CA ASP A 123 11.93 9.84 2.74
C ASP A 123 10.52 9.89 2.14
N LEU A 124 9.81 10.99 2.38
CA LEU A 124 8.44 11.18 1.90
C LEU A 124 8.35 11.26 0.37
N ASN A 125 9.37 11.76 -0.32
CA ASN A 125 9.35 11.82 -1.78
C ASN A 125 9.50 10.41 -2.35
N LEU A 126 10.45 9.64 -1.83
CA LEU A 126 10.60 8.23 -2.22
C LEU A 126 9.34 7.42 -1.88
N TYR A 127 8.72 7.68 -0.73
CA TYR A 127 7.47 7.02 -0.34
C TYR A 127 6.34 7.32 -1.33
N LYS A 128 6.13 8.60 -1.69
CA LYS A 128 5.12 9.02 -2.69
C LYS A 128 5.36 8.37 -4.05
N THR A 129 6.60 8.37 -4.55
CA THR A 129 6.95 7.68 -5.80
C THR A 129 6.64 6.18 -5.70
N THR A 130 6.96 5.56 -4.56
CA THR A 130 6.64 4.15 -4.31
C THR A 130 5.14 3.91 -4.34
N LEU A 131 4.31 4.81 -3.80
CA LEU A 131 2.84 4.70 -3.87
C LEU A 131 2.32 4.71 -5.31
N ILE A 132 2.81 5.63 -6.15
CA ILE A 132 2.45 5.68 -7.58
C ILE A 132 2.78 4.34 -8.25
N THR A 133 4.01 3.86 -8.10
CA THR A 133 4.42 2.56 -8.67
C THR A 133 3.57 1.41 -8.15
N ARG A 134 3.19 1.41 -6.86
CA ARG A 134 2.33 0.37 -6.27
C ARG A 134 0.92 0.40 -6.85
N PHE A 135 0.35 1.57 -7.09
CA PHE A 135 -0.97 1.69 -7.71
C PHE A 135 -1.00 1.20 -9.16
N GLN A 136 0.13 1.28 -9.88
CA GLN A 136 0.25 0.81 -11.27
C GLN A 136 0.30 -0.73 -11.39
N ILE A 137 0.50 -1.46 -10.28
CA ILE A 137 0.60 -2.92 -10.33
C ILE A 137 -0.77 -3.53 -10.65
N GLN A 138 -0.80 -4.34 -11.70
CA GLN A 138 -1.92 -5.22 -11.99
C GLN A 138 -1.85 -6.44 -11.06
N ILE A 139 -2.57 -6.36 -9.94
CA ILE A 139 -2.86 -7.46 -9.00
C ILE A 139 -4.34 -7.77 -8.93
#